data_AF-A0A6V7V585-F1
#
_entry.id   AF-A0A6V7V585-F1
#
_cell.length_a   1.000
_cell.length_b   1.000
_cell.length_c   1.000
_cell.angle_alpha   90.00
_cell.angle_beta   90.00
_cell.angle_gamma   90.00
#
_symmetry.space_group_name_H-M   'P 1'
#
loop_
_entity.id
_entity.type
_entity.pdbx_description
1 polymer ?
#
loop_
_entity_poly.entity_id
_entity_poly.type
_entity_poly.pdbx_seq_one_letter_code
_entity_poly.pdbx_strand_id
1 'polypeptide(L)'
;MRITINGREIFNSNSLYAYKTYLSHEFSYPSTAKNSHLNSAGYYGNNELTLEAGSGFATRKALFTSSRTAQFLSKIDADLFNQPLYLVNHCEVDIEIIPNDTNFVLIGQRGTRYHFEILNCKLYVKKVDLMDGLGLDIARKLETNPARYAIRKTMMKSLFISPGRYEFNANLFMDQIPRRITLG
;
A
#
# COMPACT_ATOMS: atom_id res chain seq x y z
N MET A 1 1.92 -8.16 3.16
CA MET A 1 3.13 -7.34 3.25
C MET A 1 3.54 -7.18 4.70
N ARG A 2 4.83 -7.42 4.99
CA ARG A 2 5.45 -7.28 6.31
C ARG A 2 6.73 -6.46 6.18
N ILE A 3 7.00 -5.62 7.19
CA ILE A 3 8.22 -4.82 7.25
C ILE A 3 8.83 -4.95 8.64
N THR A 4 10.11 -5.28 8.67
CA THR A 4 10.94 -5.35 9.87
C THR A 4 12.05 -4.31 9.81
N ILE A 5 12.39 -3.73 10.96
CA ILE A 5 13.61 -2.93 11.13
C ILE A 5 14.43 -3.58 12.22
N ASN A 6 15.68 -3.92 11.92
CA ASN A 6 16.60 -4.59 12.86
C ASN A 6 15.93 -5.80 13.55
N GLY A 7 15.23 -6.63 12.77
CA GLY A 7 14.49 -7.80 13.25
C GLY A 7 13.18 -7.52 13.99
N ARG A 8 12.82 -6.25 14.25
CA ARG A 8 11.54 -5.89 14.89
C ARG A 8 10.48 -5.58 13.86
N GLU A 9 9.34 -6.27 13.93
CA GLU A 9 8.18 -5.98 13.09
C GLU A 9 7.60 -4.59 13.42
N ILE A 10 7.54 -3.74 12.39
CA ILE A 10 6.99 -2.39 12.49
C ILE A 10 5.66 -2.23 11.75
N PHE A 11 5.45 -3.04 10.71
CA PHE A 11 4.25 -3.01 9.90
C PHE A 11 3.90 -4.42 9.44
N ASN A 12 2.66 -4.81 9.68
CA ASN A 12 2.10 -6.03 9.17
C ASN A 12 0.66 -5.78 8.75
N SER A 13 0.36 -6.20 7.53
CA SER A 13 -0.95 -6.04 6.91
C SER A 13 -1.85 -7.26 7.05
N ASN A 14 -1.35 -8.38 7.61
CA ASN A 14 -2.07 -9.65 7.71
C ASN A 14 -2.74 -10.07 6.39
N SER A 15 -2.01 -9.97 5.29
CA SER A 15 -2.50 -10.23 3.92
C SER A 15 -3.63 -9.31 3.44
N LEU A 16 -4.00 -8.27 4.19
CA LEU A 16 -5.01 -7.28 3.80
C LEU A 16 -4.40 -6.02 3.17
N TYR A 17 -3.13 -6.09 2.73
CA TYR A 17 -2.43 -4.94 2.15
C TYR A 17 -3.14 -4.38 0.92
N ALA A 18 -3.59 -5.25 0.01
CA ALA A 18 -4.24 -4.80 -1.21
C ALA A 18 -5.56 -4.05 -0.92
N TYR A 19 -6.35 -4.54 0.05
CA TYR A 19 -7.54 -3.84 0.51
C TYR A 19 -7.22 -2.50 1.16
N LYS A 20 -6.18 -2.44 2.02
CA LYS A 20 -5.71 -1.19 2.61
C LYS A 20 -5.41 -0.15 1.53
N THR A 21 -4.55 -0.51 0.57
CA THR A 21 -4.10 0.42 -0.47
C THR A 21 -5.23 0.81 -1.41
N TYR A 22 -6.11 -0.14 -1.77
CA TYR A 22 -7.29 0.14 -2.57
C TYR A 22 -8.23 1.16 -1.90
N LEU A 23 -8.60 0.94 -0.63
CA LEU A 23 -9.45 1.86 0.14
C LEU A 23 -8.76 3.21 0.35
N SER A 24 -7.45 3.22 0.60
CA SER A 24 -6.66 4.44 0.69
C SER A 24 -6.75 5.24 -0.61
N HIS A 25 -6.50 4.62 -1.76
CA HIS A 25 -6.59 5.28 -3.08
C HIS A 25 -7.99 5.82 -3.33
N GLU A 26 -9.04 5.06 -3.00
CA GLU A 26 -10.40 5.46 -3.28
C GLU A 26 -10.90 6.60 -2.36
N PHE A 27 -10.63 6.52 -1.06
CA PHE A 27 -11.23 7.42 -0.07
C PHE A 27 -10.30 8.51 0.47
N SER A 28 -8.98 8.39 0.28
CA SER A 28 -8.03 9.34 0.87
C SER A 28 -7.41 10.31 -0.13
N TYR A 29 -7.35 9.94 -1.41
CA TYR A 29 -6.69 10.76 -2.43
C TYR A 29 -7.69 11.65 -3.18
N PRO A 30 -7.35 12.93 -3.43
CA PRO A 30 -8.16 13.81 -4.25
C PRO A 30 -8.18 13.33 -5.70
N SER A 31 -9.19 13.76 -6.47
CA SER A 31 -9.32 13.44 -7.90
C SER A 31 -8.08 13.84 -8.72
N THR A 32 -7.39 14.90 -8.35
CA THR A 32 -6.13 15.34 -8.99
C THR A 32 -5.01 14.32 -8.82
N ALA A 33 -4.89 13.70 -7.66
CA ALA A 33 -3.92 12.63 -7.40
C ALA A 33 -4.29 11.34 -8.15
N LYS A 34 -5.59 10.98 -8.09
CA LYS A 34 -6.17 9.85 -8.82
C LYS A 34 -5.87 9.92 -10.31
N ASN A 35 -6.00 11.10 -10.91
CA ASN A 35 -5.77 11.32 -12.35
C ASN A 35 -4.31 11.63 -12.73
N SER A 36 -3.39 11.65 -11.77
CA SER A 36 -1.97 11.93 -12.02
C SER A 36 -1.09 10.73 -11.66
N HIS A 37 -0.38 10.78 -10.53
CA HIS A 37 0.63 9.79 -10.15
C HIS A 37 0.02 8.43 -9.80
N LEU A 38 -1.26 8.34 -9.40
CA LEU A 38 -1.91 7.05 -9.16
C LEU A 38 -2.15 6.26 -10.46
N ASN A 39 -2.26 6.93 -11.62
CA ASN A 39 -2.32 6.25 -12.91
C ASN A 39 -1.03 5.46 -13.18
N SER A 40 0.14 5.99 -12.77
CA SER A 40 1.43 5.28 -12.85
C SER A 40 1.46 4.01 -11.99
N ALA A 41 0.66 3.98 -10.93
CA ALA A 41 0.45 2.80 -10.08
C ALA A 41 -0.64 1.86 -10.62
N GLY A 42 -1.22 2.14 -11.79
CA GLY A 42 -2.27 1.33 -12.42
C GLY A 42 -3.69 1.61 -11.89
N TYR A 43 -3.88 2.66 -11.09
CA TYR A 43 -5.20 3.07 -10.64
C TYR A 43 -5.93 3.78 -11.78
N TYR A 44 -7.16 3.35 -12.06
CA TYR A 44 -8.07 4.05 -12.97
C TYR A 44 -9.46 4.01 -12.35
N GLY A 45 -10.01 5.20 -12.08
CA GLY A 45 -11.32 5.34 -11.46
C GLY A 45 -12.43 4.68 -12.28
N ASN A 46 -13.41 4.13 -11.60
CA ASN A 46 -14.61 3.55 -12.20
C ASN A 46 -15.81 4.19 -11.53
N ASN A 47 -16.70 4.79 -12.30
CA ASN A 47 -17.93 5.40 -11.77
C ASN A 47 -19.15 4.49 -11.96
N GLU A 48 -18.96 3.37 -12.66
CA GLU A 48 -19.98 2.43 -13.05
C GLU A 48 -20.18 1.35 -11.99
N LEU A 49 -21.43 0.89 -11.85
CA LEU A 49 -21.85 -0.09 -10.84
C LEU A 49 -21.20 -1.47 -10.98
N THR A 50 -20.69 -1.80 -12.17
CA THR A 50 -20.02 -3.09 -12.42
C THR A 50 -18.57 -2.86 -12.82
N LEU A 51 -17.69 -3.72 -12.30
CA LEU A 51 -16.25 -3.67 -12.54
C LEU A 51 -15.88 -3.95 -14.00
N GLU A 52 -16.75 -4.60 -14.78
CA GLU A 52 -16.49 -5.03 -16.16
C GLU A 52 -16.96 -4.00 -17.21
N ALA A 53 -17.93 -3.14 -16.86
CA ALA A 53 -18.55 -2.23 -17.83
C ALA A 53 -17.94 -0.82 -17.82
N GLY A 54 -17.06 -0.53 -16.87
CA GLY A 54 -16.64 0.84 -16.63
C GLY A 54 -15.38 1.28 -17.37
N SER A 55 -15.26 2.59 -17.54
CA SER A 55 -14.16 3.23 -18.26
C SER A 55 -12.78 2.83 -17.74
N GLY A 56 -12.62 2.71 -16.42
CA GLY A 56 -11.36 2.28 -15.81
C GLY A 56 -10.96 0.85 -16.18
N PHE A 57 -11.93 -0.05 -16.37
CA PHE A 57 -11.65 -1.40 -16.86
C PHE A 57 -11.14 -1.40 -18.30
N ALA A 58 -11.77 -0.63 -19.19
CA ALA A 58 -11.34 -0.52 -20.57
C ALA A 58 -9.89 0.01 -20.67
N THR A 59 -9.55 1.03 -19.86
CA THR A 59 -8.18 1.57 -19.83
C THR A 59 -7.17 0.57 -19.31
N ARG A 60 -7.47 -0.13 -18.20
CA ARG A 60 -6.57 -1.19 -17.67
C ARG A 60 -6.40 -2.33 -18.67
N LYS A 61 -7.49 -2.80 -19.29
CA LYS A 61 -7.46 -3.84 -20.32
C LYS A 61 -6.58 -3.42 -21.49
N ALA A 62 -6.71 -2.17 -21.93
CA ALA A 62 -5.90 -1.63 -23.02
C ALA A 62 -4.40 -1.75 -22.74
N LEU A 63 -3.94 -1.62 -21.49
CA LEU A 63 -2.53 -1.79 -21.11
C LEU A 63 -1.97 -3.18 -21.42
N PHE A 64 -2.81 -4.21 -21.52
CA PHE A 64 -2.41 -5.60 -21.73
C PHE A 64 -2.90 -6.19 -23.06
N THR A 65 -3.47 -5.37 -23.95
CA THR A 65 -3.93 -5.81 -25.27
C THR A 65 -2.80 -6.51 -26.03
N SER A 66 -3.14 -7.60 -26.72
CA SER A 66 -2.19 -8.45 -27.46
C SER A 66 -1.11 -9.08 -26.58
N SER A 67 -1.42 -9.36 -25.31
CA SER A 67 -0.51 -9.99 -24.34
C SER A 67 0.79 -9.20 -24.11
N ARG A 68 0.73 -7.87 -24.26
CA ARG A 68 1.87 -7.00 -23.96
C ARG A 68 2.08 -6.88 -22.46
N THR A 69 3.33 -6.71 -22.07
CA THR A 69 3.71 -6.43 -20.69
C THR A 69 3.47 -4.96 -20.35
N ALA A 70 2.98 -4.68 -19.15
CA ALA A 70 2.87 -3.31 -18.63
C ALA A 70 3.86 -3.08 -17.48
N GLN A 71 4.28 -1.83 -17.29
CA GLN A 71 5.14 -1.42 -16.18
C GLN A 71 4.35 -0.48 -15.26
N PHE A 72 4.53 -0.67 -13.95
CA PHE A 72 3.89 0.15 -12.93
C PHE A 72 4.93 0.68 -11.96
N LEU A 73 4.72 1.90 -11.50
CA LEU A 73 5.51 2.51 -10.45
C LEU A 73 4.57 3.00 -9.37
N SER A 74 4.74 2.48 -8.15
CA SER A 74 3.95 2.87 -6.99
C SER A 74 4.83 3.06 -5.77
N LYS A 75 4.38 3.94 -4.89
CA LYS A 75 4.93 4.06 -3.54
C LYS A 75 4.41 2.90 -2.69
N ILE A 76 5.27 2.33 -1.84
CA ILE A 76 4.82 1.34 -0.85
C ILE A 76 3.99 2.06 0.22
N ASP A 77 2.72 1.65 0.38
CA ASP A 77 1.78 2.20 1.35
C ASP A 77 1.97 1.57 2.74
N ALA A 78 3.15 1.76 3.31
CA ALA A 78 3.43 1.42 4.69
C ALA A 78 3.52 2.68 5.56
N ASP A 79 3.10 2.55 6.81
CA ASP A 79 2.96 3.69 7.72
C ASP A 79 4.30 4.40 7.98
N LEU A 80 5.41 3.65 8.01
CA LEU A 80 6.76 4.20 8.12
C LEU A 80 7.17 5.04 6.90
N PHE A 81 6.72 4.69 5.70
CA PHE A 81 7.09 5.41 4.49
C PHE A 81 6.23 6.66 4.27
N ASN A 82 5.24 6.89 5.13
CA ASN A 82 4.36 8.06 5.09
C ASN A 82 4.83 9.21 5.98
N GLN A 83 5.84 9.01 6.83
CA GLN A 83 6.47 10.10 7.57
C GLN A 83 7.58 10.77 6.74
N PRO A 84 7.84 12.09 6.93
CA PRO A 84 8.71 12.87 6.02
C PRO A 84 10.22 12.75 6.31
N LEU A 85 10.63 12.15 7.42
CA LEU A 85 12.02 12.03 7.84
C LEU A 85 12.71 10.83 7.17
N TYR A 86 14.02 10.97 6.94
CA TYR A 86 14.86 9.86 6.49
C TYR A 86 15.15 8.90 7.64
N LEU A 87 15.33 7.62 7.29
CA LEU A 87 15.79 6.63 8.25
C LEU A 87 17.27 6.89 8.57
N VAL A 88 17.64 6.78 9.85
CA VAL A 88 19.04 6.89 10.28
C VAL A 88 19.87 5.73 9.71
N ASN A 89 21.17 5.96 9.56
CA ASN A 89 22.10 4.95 9.06
C ASN A 89 22.17 3.72 9.98
N HIS A 90 22.70 2.62 9.44
CA HIS A 90 22.85 1.34 10.14
C HIS A 90 21.53 0.72 10.64
N CYS A 91 20.43 1.03 9.96
CA CYS A 91 19.18 0.28 10.11
C CYS A 91 19.04 -0.73 8.96
N GLU A 92 18.90 -2.00 9.32
CA GLU A 92 18.49 -3.06 8.40
C GLU A 92 16.97 -3.01 8.24
N VAL A 93 16.49 -2.93 6.99
CA VAL A 93 15.06 -2.87 6.68
C VAL A 93 14.72 -4.02 5.75
N ASP A 94 13.93 -4.98 6.24
CA ASP A 94 13.42 -6.06 5.41
C ASP A 94 11.99 -5.75 5.02
N ILE A 95 11.71 -5.88 3.72
CA ILE A 95 10.39 -5.66 3.14
C ILE A 95 9.97 -6.94 2.45
N GLU A 96 8.95 -7.60 2.99
CA GLU A 96 8.37 -8.81 2.44
C GLU A 96 7.05 -8.48 1.73
N ILE A 97 7.03 -8.68 0.41
CA ILE A 97 5.87 -8.45 -0.44
C ILE A 97 5.43 -9.79 -1.02
N ILE A 98 4.19 -10.18 -0.72
CA ILE A 98 3.57 -11.39 -1.24
C ILE A 98 2.49 -10.95 -2.23
N PRO A 99 2.51 -11.42 -3.48
CA PRO A 99 1.48 -11.11 -4.46
C PRO A 99 0.15 -11.76 -4.06
N ASN A 100 -0.96 -11.12 -4.41
CA ASN A 100 -2.29 -11.70 -4.22
C ASN A 100 -2.60 -12.69 -5.35
N ASP A 101 -3.59 -13.55 -5.11
CA ASP A 101 -4.08 -14.49 -6.11
C ASP A 101 -4.50 -13.79 -7.41
N THR A 102 -4.30 -14.45 -8.54
CA THR A 102 -4.65 -13.91 -9.85
C THR A 102 -6.11 -13.48 -9.94
N ASN A 103 -7.03 -14.23 -9.32
CA ASN A 103 -8.46 -13.92 -9.28
C ASN A 103 -8.77 -12.60 -8.56
N PHE A 104 -7.92 -12.21 -7.60
CA PHE A 104 -8.05 -10.94 -6.92
C PHE A 104 -7.46 -9.79 -7.76
N VAL A 105 -6.32 -10.03 -8.43
CA VAL A 105 -5.60 -9.00 -9.18
C VAL A 105 -6.26 -8.65 -10.52
N LEU A 106 -6.83 -9.65 -11.20
CA LEU A 106 -7.37 -9.48 -12.55
C LEU A 106 -8.89 -9.55 -12.57
N ILE A 107 -9.50 -8.62 -13.31
CA ILE A 107 -10.88 -8.72 -13.78
C ILE A 107 -10.80 -9.26 -15.20
N GLY A 108 -11.26 -10.49 -15.41
CA GLY A 108 -11.24 -11.17 -16.72
C GLY A 108 -12.63 -11.28 -17.31
N GLN A 109 -12.72 -11.38 -18.64
CA GLN A 109 -13.97 -11.72 -19.31
C GLN A 109 -14.39 -13.15 -18.93
N ARG A 110 -15.69 -13.37 -18.67
CA ARG A 110 -16.24 -14.69 -18.34
C ARG A 110 -15.84 -15.73 -19.39
N GLY A 111 -15.37 -16.89 -18.92
CA GLY A 111 -15.03 -18.05 -19.76
C GLY A 111 -13.55 -18.17 -20.17
N THR A 112 -12.74 -17.13 -19.97
CA THR A 112 -11.30 -17.17 -20.27
C THR A 112 -10.49 -17.12 -18.98
N ARG A 113 -9.53 -18.04 -18.84
CA ARG A 113 -8.58 -18.03 -17.71
C ARG A 113 -7.39 -17.13 -18.06
N TYR A 114 -7.21 -16.08 -17.28
CA TYR A 114 -6.04 -15.22 -17.36
C TYR A 114 -5.08 -15.55 -16.21
N HIS A 115 -3.78 -15.40 -16.45
CA HIS A 115 -2.73 -15.56 -15.44
C HIS A 115 -2.02 -14.23 -15.23
N PHE A 116 -1.76 -13.88 -13.96
CA PHE A 116 -0.97 -12.71 -13.60
C PHE A 116 0.42 -13.17 -13.19
N GLU A 117 1.44 -12.64 -13.86
CA GLU A 117 2.83 -12.95 -13.60
C GLU A 117 3.64 -11.65 -13.42
N ILE A 118 4.53 -11.64 -12.41
CA ILE A 118 5.46 -10.55 -12.18
C ILE A 118 6.79 -10.91 -12.84
N LEU A 119 7.11 -10.25 -13.95
CA LEU A 119 8.33 -10.53 -14.71
C LEU A 119 9.59 -9.94 -14.07
N ASN A 120 9.48 -8.74 -13.49
CA ASN A 120 10.59 -8.04 -12.86
C ASN A 120 10.08 -7.09 -11.77
N CYS A 121 10.82 -6.97 -10.67
CA CYS A 121 10.52 -6.04 -9.59
C CYS A 121 11.79 -5.26 -9.23
N LYS A 122 11.67 -3.93 -9.12
CA LYS A 122 12.76 -3.04 -8.71
C LYS A 122 12.29 -2.15 -7.57
N LEU A 123 13.11 -2.04 -6.53
CA LEU A 123 12.89 -1.11 -5.42
C LEU A 123 13.80 0.11 -5.60
N TYR A 124 13.19 1.29 -5.70
CA TYR A 124 13.91 2.56 -5.73
C TYR A 124 13.97 3.15 -4.33
N VAL A 125 15.18 3.36 -3.80
CA VAL A 125 15.41 3.95 -2.48
C VAL A 125 16.14 5.27 -2.63
N LYS A 126 15.60 6.33 -2.02
CA LYS A 126 16.27 7.63 -1.95
C LYS A 126 17.27 7.62 -0.79
N LYS A 127 18.54 7.84 -1.10
CA LYS A 127 19.62 8.04 -0.12
C LYS A 127 20.08 9.50 -0.15
N VAL A 128 20.59 9.99 0.98
CA VAL A 128 21.11 11.34 1.11
C VAL A 128 22.53 11.23 1.65
N ASP A 129 23.48 11.82 0.92
CA ASP A 129 24.86 11.93 1.38
C ASP A 129 24.98 13.14 2.30
N LEU A 130 25.66 12.92 3.44
CA LEU A 130 25.84 13.93 4.48
C LEU A 130 27.28 14.41 4.48
N MET A 131 27.50 15.68 4.83
CA MET A 131 28.84 16.17 5.13
C MET A 131 29.34 15.53 6.43
N ASP A 132 30.64 15.20 6.49
CA ASP A 132 31.24 14.47 7.62
C ASP A 132 30.95 15.11 8.98
N GLY A 133 31.06 16.44 9.07
CA GLY A 133 30.78 17.17 10.31
C GLY A 133 29.34 17.01 10.80
N LEU A 134 28.36 17.06 9.88
CA LEU A 134 26.96 16.84 10.21
C LEU A 134 26.70 15.38 10.59
N GLY A 135 27.35 14.43 9.91
CA GLY A 135 27.29 13.01 10.24
C GLY A 135 27.76 12.73 11.67
N LEU A 136 28.90 13.30 12.07
CA LEU A 136 29.45 13.15 13.42
C LEU A 136 28.55 13.77 14.50
N ASP A 137 27.98 14.95 14.22
CA ASP A 137 27.06 15.61 15.14
C ASP A 137 25.75 14.83 15.32
N ILE A 138 25.23 14.22 14.26
CA ILE A 138 24.07 13.33 14.34
C ILE A 138 24.42 12.09 15.16
N ALA A 139 25.57 11.46 14.92
CA ALA A 139 26.01 10.29 15.68
C ALA A 139 26.11 10.60 17.18
N ARG A 140 26.74 11.71 17.57
CA ARG A 140 26.84 12.16 18.97
C ARG A 140 25.47 12.44 19.60
N LYS A 141 24.52 12.98 18.83
CA LYS A 141 23.14 13.18 19.29
C LYS A 141 22.41 11.86 19.51
N LEU A 142 22.64 10.85 18.66
CA LEU A 142 22.00 9.54 18.77
C LEU A 142 22.47 8.75 20.00
N GLU A 143 23.66 9.01 20.53
CA GLU A 143 24.14 8.43 21.80
C GLU A 143 23.32 8.90 23.01
N THR A 144 22.82 10.14 22.97
CA THR A 144 22.08 10.75 24.09
C THR A 144 20.57 10.70 23.90
N ASN A 145 20.10 10.82 22.65
CA ASN A 145 18.68 10.94 22.31
C ASN A 145 18.33 9.96 21.17
N PRO A 146 17.36 9.06 21.37
CA PRO A 146 16.96 8.14 20.33
C PRO A 146 16.25 8.88 19.18
N ALA A 147 16.46 8.42 17.96
CA ALA A 147 15.68 8.89 16.81
C ALA A 147 14.20 8.53 17.00
N ARG A 148 13.32 9.53 16.92
CA ARG A 148 11.88 9.37 17.07
C ARG A 148 11.18 9.64 15.75
N TYR A 149 10.45 8.65 15.26
CA TYR A 149 9.64 8.74 14.05
C TYR A 149 8.16 8.83 14.42
N ALA A 150 7.51 9.92 14.03
CA ALA A 150 6.08 10.08 14.22
C ALA A 150 5.34 9.27 13.13
N ILE A 151 4.88 8.07 13.49
CA ILE A 151 4.17 7.17 12.58
C ILE A 151 2.68 7.21 12.87
N ARG A 152 1.87 7.43 11.83
CA ARG A 152 0.41 7.25 11.89
C ARG A 152 0.08 5.82 11.51
N LYS A 153 -0.32 5.01 12.49
CA LYS A 153 -0.67 3.61 12.26
C LYS A 153 -2.01 3.49 11.53
N THR A 154 -2.06 2.64 10.52
CA THR A 154 -3.29 2.24 9.82
C THR A 154 -3.48 0.74 10.02
N MET A 155 -4.65 0.34 10.51
CA MET A 155 -4.99 -1.06 10.75
C MET A 155 -6.16 -1.47 9.87
N MET A 156 -6.05 -2.67 9.28
CA MET A 156 -7.15 -3.32 8.58
C MET A 156 -7.74 -4.42 9.46
N LYS A 157 -9.07 -4.47 9.54
CA LYS A 157 -9.79 -5.55 10.24
C LYS A 157 -10.83 -6.13 9.29
N SER A 158 -10.70 -7.42 9.00
CA SER A 158 -11.75 -8.14 8.28
C SER A 158 -12.84 -8.55 9.26
N LEU A 159 -14.09 -8.32 8.89
CA LEU A 159 -15.27 -8.67 9.66
C LEU A 159 -16.16 -9.53 8.76
N PHE A 160 -16.45 -10.75 9.21
CA PHE A 160 -17.31 -11.67 8.46
C PHE A 160 -18.77 -11.45 8.84
N ILE A 161 -19.61 -11.16 7.85
CA ILE A 161 -21.06 -11.00 8.01
C ILE A 161 -21.74 -12.20 7.37
N SER A 162 -22.49 -12.98 8.16
CA SER A 162 -23.23 -14.13 7.65
C SER A 162 -24.44 -13.70 6.80
N PRO A 163 -24.78 -14.45 5.73
CA PRO A 163 -25.98 -14.17 4.93
C PRO A 163 -27.25 -14.18 5.79
N GLY A 164 -28.20 -13.29 5.48
CA GLY A 164 -29.49 -13.20 6.18
C GLY A 164 -29.46 -12.43 7.51
N ARG A 165 -28.32 -11.84 7.88
CA ARG A 165 -28.25 -10.90 9.02
C ARG A 165 -28.50 -9.46 8.57
N TYR A 166 -29.43 -8.80 9.26
CA TYR A 166 -29.72 -7.37 9.09
C TYR A 166 -29.01 -6.50 10.14
N GLU A 167 -28.49 -7.12 11.20
CA GLU A 167 -27.76 -6.44 12.27
C GLU A 167 -26.40 -7.12 12.51
N PHE A 168 -25.36 -6.30 12.69
CA PHE A 168 -24.00 -6.75 12.95
C PHE A 168 -23.32 -5.81 13.95
N ASN A 169 -22.96 -6.36 15.11
CA ASN A 169 -22.24 -5.63 16.16
C ASN A 169 -20.80 -6.13 16.21
N ALA A 170 -19.84 -5.22 16.11
CA ALA A 170 -18.42 -5.54 16.20
C ALA A 170 -17.63 -4.42 16.88
N ASN A 171 -16.70 -4.82 17.75
CA ASN A 171 -15.75 -3.89 18.36
C ASN A 171 -14.66 -3.54 17.33
N LEU A 172 -14.60 -2.27 16.92
CA LEU A 172 -13.65 -1.80 15.90
C LEU A 172 -12.26 -1.51 16.47
N PHE A 173 -12.20 -0.99 17.70
CA PHE A 173 -10.96 -0.68 18.42
C PHE A 173 -11.17 -0.89 19.92
N MET A 174 -10.09 -1.09 20.67
CA MET A 174 -10.12 -1.24 22.12
C MET A 174 -9.55 0.03 22.78
N ASP A 175 -8.21 0.16 22.84
CA ASP A 175 -7.56 1.25 23.60
C ASP A 175 -7.23 2.49 22.75
N GLN A 176 -6.96 2.29 21.45
CA GLN A 176 -6.55 3.38 20.56
C GLN A 176 -7.72 3.84 19.71
N ILE A 177 -8.24 5.03 20.02
CA ILE A 177 -9.31 5.65 19.24
C ILE A 177 -8.76 6.11 17.89
N PRO A 178 -9.27 5.57 16.75
CA PRO A 178 -8.83 5.99 15.43
C PRO A 178 -9.34 7.39 15.12
N ARG A 179 -8.53 8.17 14.39
CA ARG A 179 -8.94 9.50 13.91
C ARG A 179 -9.94 9.43 12.77
N ARG A 180 -9.95 8.34 12.01
CA ARG A 180 -10.82 8.11 10.86
C ARG A 180 -11.09 6.62 10.73
N ILE A 181 -12.34 6.27 10.45
CA ILE A 181 -12.78 4.91 10.15
C ILE A 181 -13.31 4.92 8.72
N THR A 182 -12.88 3.93 7.93
CA THR A 182 -13.36 3.71 6.57
C THR A 182 -13.93 2.31 6.51
N LEU A 183 -15.15 2.19 6.01
CA LEU A 183 -15.88 0.94 5.85
C LEU A 183 -16.17 0.76 4.36
N GLY A 184 -16.02 -0.47 3.85
CA GLY A 184 -16.22 -0.83 2.46
C GLY A 184 -16.45 -2.31 2.30
#